data_AF-A2D7Q4-F1
#
_entry.id   AF-A2D7Q4-F1
#
_cell.length_a   1.000
_cell.length_b   1.000
_cell.length_c   1.000
_cell.angle_alpha   90.00
_cell.angle_beta   90.00
_cell.angle_gamma   90.00
#
_symmetry.space_group_name_H-M   'P 1'
#
loop_
_entity.id
_entity.type
_entity.pdbx_description
1 polymer ?
#
loop_
_entity_poly.entity_id
_entity_poly.type
_entity_poly.pdbx_seq_one_letter_code
_entity_poly.pdbx_strand_id
1 'polypeptide(L)'
;MFNEYDIQIKLLRDFVNNPNSSKKKVGKSTAKLLELYCDVAGTSPSKKIKHILAHYRVRKTREGEIKRREIYLGDFDYKTSPGYKLIERLFIPGVLDKRPNANMLKSLILLILNEERKHGNEIKLQREALRSKAGLYKFITDHYTLVEEYLNCGTKITVDQKLVN
;
A
#
# COMPACT_ATOMS: atom_id res chain seq x y z
N MET A 1 -4.83 14.04 33.89
CA MET A 1 -4.94 13.10 32.76
C MET A 1 -3.74 13.39 31.87
N PHE A 2 -2.71 12.53 31.85
CA PHE A 2 -1.61 12.74 30.91
C PHE A 2 -2.18 12.55 29.51
N ASN A 3 -2.16 13.62 28.72
CA ASN A 3 -2.73 13.65 27.40
C ASN A 3 -1.94 12.62 26.56
N GLU A 4 -2.62 11.69 25.87
CA GLU A 4 -1.96 10.68 25.02
C GLU A 4 -0.89 11.27 24.11
N TYR A 5 -1.13 12.52 23.69
CA TYR A 5 -0.21 13.38 22.96
C TYR A 5 1.15 13.58 23.66
N ASP A 6 1.17 13.85 24.98
CA ASP A 6 2.41 14.07 25.74
C ASP A 6 3.21 12.79 25.85
N ILE A 7 2.54 11.63 25.94
CA ILE A 7 3.17 10.31 25.94
C ILE A 7 3.80 10.02 24.58
N GLN A 8 3.10 10.32 23.48
CA GLN A 8 3.62 10.15 22.12
C GLN A 8 4.80 11.09 21.83
N ILE A 9 4.74 12.35 22.26
CA ILE A 9 5.83 13.32 22.13
C ILE A 9 7.04 12.91 22.98
N LYS A 10 6.80 12.39 24.18
CA LYS A 10 7.86 11.88 25.06
C LYS A 10 8.55 10.66 24.45
N LEU A 11 7.80 9.67 23.98
CA LEU A 11 8.34 8.50 23.28
C LEU A 11 9.15 8.88 22.02
N LEU A 12 8.67 9.87 21.26
CA LEU A 12 9.41 10.43 20.12
C LEU A 12 10.73 11.08 20.55
N ARG A 13 10.75 11.84 21.65
CA ARG A 13 11.98 12.46 22.18
C ARG A 13 12.97 11.40 22.69
N ASP A 14 12.50 10.46 23.49
CA ASP A 14 13.33 9.40 24.08
C ASP A 14 13.96 8.52 22.99
N PHE A 15 13.23 8.27 21.89
CA PHE A 15 13.73 7.51 20.75
C PHE A 15 14.66 8.32 19.83
N VAL A 16 14.39 9.61 19.58
CA VAL A 16 15.28 10.52 18.82
C VAL A 16 16.63 10.68 19.51
N ASN A 17 16.63 10.72 20.84
CA ASN A 17 17.83 10.84 21.65
C ASN A 17 18.56 9.51 21.86
N ASN A 18 18.01 8.39 21.37
CA ASN A 18 18.68 7.10 21.40
C ASN A 18 19.78 7.05 20.32
N PRO A 19 21.07 6.96 20.70
CA PRO A 19 22.20 7.00 19.78
C PRO A 19 22.26 5.82 18.81
N ASN A 20 21.53 4.73 19.08
CA ASN A 20 21.44 3.55 18.23
C ASN A 20 20.25 3.59 17.24
N SER A 21 19.43 4.64 17.27
CA SER A 21 18.27 4.76 16.38
C SER A 21 18.64 5.32 15.00
N SER A 22 18.14 4.71 13.94
CA SER A 22 18.32 5.25 12.58
C SER A 22 17.45 6.51 12.41
N LYS A 23 18.06 7.70 12.54
CA LYS A 23 17.41 9.02 12.40
C LYS A 23 16.48 9.13 11.18
N LYS A 24 16.80 8.44 10.08
CA LYS A 24 15.99 8.36 8.85
C LYS A 24 14.71 7.52 9.00
N LYS A 25 14.75 6.41 9.74
CA LYS A 25 13.55 5.62 10.07
C LYS A 25 12.64 6.40 11.02
N VAL A 26 13.23 7.11 11.98
CA VAL A 26 12.49 7.97 12.92
C VAL A 26 11.71 9.04 12.19
N GLY A 27 12.39 9.85 11.37
CA GLY A 27 11.73 10.91 10.63
C GLY A 27 10.58 10.40 9.74
N LYS A 28 10.71 9.20 9.16
CA LYS A 28 9.63 8.57 8.38
C LYS A 28 8.42 8.19 9.23
N SER A 29 8.64 7.60 10.40
CA SER A 29 7.55 7.26 11.34
C SER A 29 6.87 8.52 11.88
N THR A 30 7.66 9.54 12.25
CA THR A 30 7.15 10.84 12.70
C THR A 30 6.32 11.53 11.61
N ALA A 31 6.79 11.53 10.35
CA ALA A 31 6.02 12.08 9.24
C ALA A 31 4.69 11.35 9.03
N LYS A 32 4.67 10.02 9.17
CA LYS A 32 3.44 9.21 9.05
C LYS A 32 2.42 9.53 10.15
N LEU A 33 2.88 9.70 11.39
CA LEU A 33 2.03 10.07 12.53
C LEU A 33 1.47 11.49 12.38
N LEU A 34 2.30 12.45 11.95
CA LEU A 34 1.86 13.83 11.74
C LEU A 34 0.86 13.96 10.58
N GLU A 35 1.04 13.16 9.53
CA GLU A 35 0.08 13.07 8.42
C GLU A 35 -1.27 12.53 8.90
N LEU A 36 -1.26 11.41 9.64
CA LEU A 36 -2.47 10.83 10.24
C LEU A 36 -3.18 11.81 11.18
N TYR A 37 -2.44 12.53 12.02
CA TYR A 37 -3.00 13.55 12.91
C TYR A 37 -3.73 14.65 12.12
N CYS A 38 -3.12 15.17 11.05
CA CYS A 38 -3.73 16.21 10.23
C CYS A 38 -5.03 15.71 9.57
N ASP A 39 -5.04 14.46 9.12
CA ASP A 39 -6.22 13.83 8.49
C ASP A 39 -7.36 13.62 9.51
N VAL A 40 -7.05 13.12 10.71
CA VAL A 40 -8.06 12.86 11.77
C VAL A 40 -8.59 14.14 12.38
N ALA A 41 -7.72 15.12 12.64
CA ALA A 41 -8.11 16.38 13.24
C ALA A 41 -8.72 17.37 12.22
N GLY A 42 -8.64 17.08 10.92
CA GLY A 42 -9.07 17.99 9.86
C GLY A 42 -8.28 19.31 9.82
N THR A 43 -7.10 19.35 10.44
CA THR A 43 -6.30 20.57 10.57
C THR A 43 -5.19 20.64 9.54
N SER A 44 -4.95 21.83 8.99
CA SER A 44 -3.83 22.07 8.09
C SER A 44 -2.48 22.03 8.83
N PRO A 45 -1.44 21.38 8.27
CA PRO A 45 -0.14 21.28 8.93
C PRO A 45 0.54 22.65 9.08
N SER A 46 1.09 22.90 10.27
CA SER A 46 1.88 24.10 10.56
C SER A 46 3.18 24.16 9.75
N LYS A 47 3.85 25.33 9.67
CA LYS A 47 5.11 25.50 8.91
C LYS A 47 6.20 24.49 9.32
N LYS A 48 6.30 24.17 10.61
CA LYS A 48 7.25 23.17 11.14
C LYS A 48 6.88 21.74 10.74
N ILE A 49 5.58 21.39 10.82
CA ILE A 49 5.08 20.08 10.38
C ILE A 49 5.27 19.92 8.87
N LYS A 50 4.98 20.95 8.08
CA LYS A 50 5.23 20.97 6.63
C LYS A 50 6.68 20.67 6.28
N HIS A 51 7.64 21.19 7.06
CA HIS A 51 9.06 20.90 6.87
C HIS A 51 9.40 19.43 7.14
N ILE A 52 8.92 18.86 8.26
CA ILE A 52 9.11 17.45 8.61
C ILE A 52 8.47 16.53 7.57
N LEU A 53 7.23 16.82 7.16
CA LEU A 53 6.54 16.11 6.10
C LEU A 53 7.29 16.23 4.77
N ALA A 54 7.79 17.41 4.41
CA ALA A 54 8.55 17.58 3.16
C ALA A 54 9.85 16.75 3.16
N HIS A 55 10.54 16.70 4.29
CA HIS A 55 11.86 16.07 4.39
C HIS A 55 11.77 14.54 4.52
N TYR A 56 10.76 14.01 5.22
CA TYR A 56 10.70 12.60 5.56
C TYR A 56 9.51 11.82 5.00
N ARG A 57 8.46 12.50 4.50
CA ARG A 57 7.36 11.81 3.83
C ARG A 57 7.86 11.20 2.53
N VAL A 58 7.49 9.95 2.28
CA VAL A 58 7.68 9.34 0.97
C VAL A 58 6.67 9.97 0.02
N ARG A 59 7.03 11.11 -0.59
CA ARG A 59 6.21 11.72 -1.63
C ARG A 59 6.13 10.77 -2.83
N LYS A 60 4.96 10.69 -3.47
CA LYS A 60 4.89 10.31 -4.89
C LYS A 60 5.62 11.43 -5.62
N THR A 61 6.88 11.22 -5.98
CA THR A 61 7.65 12.23 -6.72
C THR A 61 7.02 12.34 -8.11
N ARG A 62 7.02 13.55 -8.69
CA ARG A 62 6.59 13.74 -10.09
C ARG A 62 7.35 12.79 -11.02
N GLU A 63 8.65 12.63 -10.80
CA GLU A 63 9.48 11.63 -11.51
C GLU A 63 9.03 10.19 -11.29
N GLY A 64 8.65 9.79 -10.08
CA GLY A 64 8.15 8.46 -9.79
C GLY A 64 6.79 8.19 -10.42
N GLU A 65 5.95 9.23 -10.52
CA GLU A 65 4.66 9.18 -11.20
C GLU A 65 4.80 9.13 -12.73
N ILE A 66 5.74 9.91 -13.29
CA ILE A 66 6.15 9.85 -14.70
C ILE A 66 6.70 8.46 -15.01
N LYS A 67 7.71 7.98 -14.27
CA LYS A 67 8.24 6.61 -14.43
C LYS A 67 7.14 5.56 -14.32
N ARG A 68 6.23 5.68 -13.35
CA ARG A 68 5.08 4.77 -13.21
C ARG A 68 4.20 4.78 -14.46
N ARG A 69 3.87 5.95 -14.99
CA ARG A 69 3.03 6.09 -16.18
C ARG A 69 3.74 5.64 -17.45
N GLU A 70 4.95 6.09 -17.71
CA GLU A 70 5.66 5.85 -18.97
C GLU A 70 6.30 4.45 -19.03
N ILE A 71 6.94 4.01 -17.96
CA ILE A 71 7.75 2.77 -17.96
C ILE A 71 6.89 1.57 -17.56
N TYR A 72 6.03 1.73 -16.55
CA TYR A 72 5.37 0.58 -15.93
C TYR A 72 3.92 0.42 -16.36
N LEU A 73 3.14 1.49 -16.51
CA LEU A 73 1.72 1.41 -16.89
C LEU A 73 1.55 1.52 -18.41
N GLY A 74 2.24 2.45 -19.07
CA GLY A 74 1.95 2.86 -20.44
C GLY A 74 0.50 3.35 -20.56
N ASP A 75 -0.14 2.99 -21.67
CA ASP A 75 -1.56 3.27 -21.96
C ASP A 75 -2.51 2.24 -21.35
N PHE A 76 -2.06 1.49 -20.34
CA PHE A 76 -2.87 0.43 -19.72
C PHE A 76 -4.10 1.01 -19.00
N ASP A 77 -5.28 0.76 -19.58
CA ASP A 77 -6.56 0.93 -18.90
C ASP A 77 -6.94 -0.37 -18.18
N TYR A 78 -6.88 -0.32 -16.85
CA TYR A 78 -7.21 -1.49 -16.05
C TYR A 78 -8.70 -1.85 -16.14
N LYS A 79 -9.62 -0.93 -16.42
CA LYS A 79 -11.07 -1.25 -16.42
C LYS A 79 -11.47 -2.17 -17.58
N THR A 80 -10.71 -2.16 -18.66
CA THR A 80 -10.94 -3.01 -19.83
C THR A 80 -10.10 -4.29 -19.79
N SER A 81 -9.20 -4.42 -18.81
CA SER A 81 -8.22 -5.50 -18.78
C SER A 81 -8.83 -6.86 -18.38
N PRO A 82 -8.26 -7.98 -18.86
CA PRO A 82 -8.65 -9.32 -18.43
C PRO A 82 -8.56 -9.50 -16.92
N GLY A 83 -7.50 -8.98 -16.28
CA GLY A 83 -7.33 -9.06 -14.84
C GLY A 83 -8.43 -8.35 -14.05
N TYR A 84 -8.97 -7.24 -14.58
CA TYR A 84 -10.11 -6.57 -13.94
C TYR A 84 -11.38 -7.40 -14.02
N LYS A 85 -11.68 -7.98 -15.19
CA LYS A 85 -12.83 -8.88 -15.37
C LYS A 85 -12.72 -10.12 -14.49
N LEU A 86 -11.52 -10.70 -14.36
CA LEU A 86 -11.25 -11.84 -13.48
C LEU A 86 -11.59 -11.55 -12.03
N ILE A 87 -11.12 -10.41 -11.50
CA ILE A 87 -11.40 -10.03 -10.12
C ILE A 87 -12.86 -9.61 -9.93
N GLU A 88 -13.50 -8.97 -10.93
CA GLU A 88 -14.93 -8.65 -10.86
C GLU A 88 -15.81 -9.90 -10.76
N ARG A 89 -15.41 -11.05 -11.32
CA ARG A 89 -16.16 -12.32 -11.15
C ARG A 89 -16.21 -12.80 -9.71
N LEU A 90 -15.27 -12.36 -8.86
CA LEU A 90 -15.26 -12.67 -7.43
C LEU A 90 -16.28 -11.83 -6.64
N PHE A 91 -16.84 -10.79 -7.26
CA PHE A 91 -17.91 -10.01 -6.67
C PHE A 91 -19.21 -10.79 -6.70
N ILE A 92 -19.66 -11.23 -5.53
CA ILE A 92 -20.95 -11.90 -5.35
C ILE A 92 -21.88 -10.91 -4.65
N PRO A 93 -22.89 -10.36 -5.34
CA PRO A 93 -23.90 -9.51 -4.72
C PRO A 93 -24.54 -10.22 -3.52
N GLY A 94 -24.62 -9.53 -2.37
CA GLY A 94 -25.18 -10.06 -1.11
C GLY A 94 -24.20 -10.82 -0.21
N VAL A 95 -22.98 -11.15 -0.68
CA VAL A 95 -21.92 -11.81 0.13
C VAL A 95 -20.67 -10.95 0.22
N LEU A 96 -20.28 -10.34 -0.91
CA LEU A 96 -19.09 -9.50 -1.03
C LEU A 96 -19.45 -8.21 -1.76
N ASP A 97 -20.37 -7.43 -1.16
CA ASP A 97 -20.95 -6.21 -1.74
C ASP A 97 -19.98 -5.04 -1.95
N LYS A 98 -18.72 -5.18 -1.53
CA LYS A 98 -17.70 -4.15 -1.74
C LYS A 98 -16.85 -4.51 -2.95
N ARG A 99 -16.87 -3.61 -3.94
CA ARG A 99 -15.93 -3.66 -5.07
C ARG A 99 -14.48 -3.84 -4.58
N PRO A 100 -13.67 -4.64 -5.29
CA PRO A 100 -12.26 -4.86 -4.97
C PRO A 100 -11.51 -3.54 -4.71
N ASN A 101 -11.02 -3.38 -3.48
CA ASN A 101 -10.19 -2.24 -3.11
C ASN A 101 -8.69 -2.56 -3.31
N ALA A 102 -7.85 -1.53 -3.32
CA ALA A 102 -6.43 -1.71 -3.58
C ALA A 102 -5.70 -2.57 -2.53
N ASN A 103 -6.22 -2.65 -1.29
CA ASN A 103 -5.62 -3.47 -0.24
C ASN A 103 -5.90 -4.95 -0.50
N MET A 104 -7.13 -5.30 -0.88
CA MET A 104 -7.51 -6.65 -1.25
C MET A 104 -6.66 -7.18 -2.41
N LEU A 105 -6.47 -6.36 -3.45
CA LEU A 105 -5.61 -6.72 -4.59
C LEU A 105 -4.15 -6.93 -4.17
N LYS A 106 -3.63 -6.09 -3.26
CA LYS A 106 -2.28 -6.28 -2.72
C LYS A 106 -2.15 -7.57 -1.92
N SER A 107 -3.13 -7.90 -1.07
CA SER A 107 -3.11 -9.13 -0.29
C SER A 107 -3.10 -10.36 -1.19
N LEU A 108 -3.92 -10.37 -2.25
CA LEU A 108 -3.91 -11.44 -3.26
C LEU A 108 -2.53 -11.59 -3.91
N ILE A 109 -1.95 -10.48 -4.40
CA ILE A 109 -0.64 -10.50 -5.05
C ILE A 109 0.43 -11.01 -4.07
N LEU A 110 0.44 -10.53 -2.83
CA LEU A 110 1.41 -10.97 -1.82
C LEU A 110 1.26 -12.46 -1.48
N LEU A 111 0.04 -12.98 -1.43
CA LEU A 111 -0.22 -14.40 -1.20
C LEU A 111 0.40 -15.24 -2.32
N ILE A 112 0.07 -14.92 -3.58
CA ILE A 112 0.60 -15.62 -4.76
C ILE A 112 2.13 -15.61 -4.74
N LEU A 113 2.74 -14.44 -4.52
CA LEU A 113 4.20 -14.31 -4.49
C LEU A 113 4.86 -15.11 -3.36
N ASN A 114 4.22 -15.19 -2.20
CA ASN A 114 4.74 -15.99 -1.09
C ASN A 114 4.67 -17.47 -1.40
N GLU A 115 3.59 -17.95 -2.01
CA GLU A 115 3.46 -19.35 -2.43
C GLU A 115 4.45 -19.69 -3.55
N GLU A 116 4.55 -18.87 -4.60
CA GLU A 116 5.52 -19.07 -5.68
C GLU A 116 6.96 -19.13 -5.15
N ARG A 117 7.31 -18.27 -4.18
CA ARG A 117 8.63 -18.31 -3.55
C ARG A 117 8.87 -19.62 -2.79
N LYS A 118 7.85 -20.20 -2.14
CA LYS A 118 7.98 -21.52 -1.48
C LYS A 118 8.24 -22.64 -2.50
N HIS A 119 7.72 -22.50 -3.72
CA HIS A 119 7.94 -23.42 -4.82
C HIS A 119 9.21 -23.13 -5.63
N GLY A 120 10.03 -22.16 -5.22
CA GLY A 120 11.29 -21.82 -5.89
C GLY A 120 11.16 -20.85 -7.07
N ASN A 121 9.95 -20.36 -7.35
CA ASN A 121 9.69 -19.39 -8.41
C ASN A 121 9.88 -17.96 -7.88
N GLU A 122 10.82 -17.21 -8.45
CA GLU A 122 11.05 -15.82 -8.06
C GLU A 122 10.39 -14.84 -9.06
N ILE A 123 9.21 -14.34 -8.69
CA ILE A 123 8.53 -13.28 -9.45
C ILE A 123 9.06 -11.91 -8.99
N LYS A 124 9.71 -11.19 -9.90
CA LYS A 124 10.24 -9.84 -9.63
C LYS A 124 9.12 -8.80 -9.57
N LEU A 125 8.89 -8.26 -8.38
CA LEU A 125 7.95 -7.16 -8.17
C LEU A 125 8.59 -5.80 -8.43
N GLN A 126 8.01 -5.07 -9.37
CA GLN A 126 8.32 -3.65 -9.54
C GLN A 126 7.52 -2.82 -8.54
N ARG A 127 8.23 -2.24 -7.57
CA ARG A 127 7.63 -1.45 -6.47
C ARG A 127 6.73 -0.32 -6.95
N GLU A 128 7.05 0.32 -8.08
CA GLU A 128 6.27 1.42 -8.62
C GLU A 128 4.94 0.97 -9.25
N ALA A 129 4.86 -0.26 -9.79
CA ALA A 129 3.61 -0.81 -10.30
C ALA A 129 2.58 -1.02 -9.15
N LEU A 130 3.04 -1.52 -8.00
CA LEU A 130 2.18 -1.79 -6.83
C LEU A 130 1.63 -0.55 -6.12
N ARG A 131 2.08 0.65 -6.49
CA ARG A 131 1.67 1.91 -5.84
C ARG A 131 0.33 2.46 -6.34
N SER A 132 -0.27 1.85 -7.36
CA SER A 132 -1.51 2.32 -7.96
C SER A 132 -2.48 1.16 -8.22
N LYS A 133 -3.79 1.43 -8.19
CA LYS A 133 -4.80 0.42 -8.51
C LYS A 133 -4.61 -0.13 -9.93
N ALA A 134 -4.26 0.73 -10.89
CA ALA A 134 -3.94 0.33 -12.26
C ALA A 134 -2.77 -0.66 -12.31
N GLY A 135 -1.68 -0.40 -11.60
CA GLY A 135 -0.52 -1.30 -11.63
C GLY A 135 -0.72 -2.62 -10.88
N LEU A 136 -1.62 -2.66 -9.88
CA LEU A 136 -2.05 -3.92 -9.27
C LEU A 136 -2.83 -4.78 -10.28
N TYR A 137 -3.76 -4.19 -11.04
CA TYR A 137 -4.44 -4.91 -12.11
C TYR A 137 -3.54 -5.26 -13.28
N LYS A 138 -2.54 -4.43 -13.57
CA LYS A 138 -1.54 -4.75 -14.59
C LYS A 138 -0.77 -6.00 -14.19
N PHE A 139 -0.27 -6.08 -12.96
CA PHE A 139 0.34 -7.32 -12.44
C PHE A 139 -0.60 -8.52 -12.57
N ILE A 140 -1.87 -8.39 -12.17
CA ILE A 140 -2.85 -9.47 -12.30
C ILE A 140 -3.06 -9.87 -13.76
N THR A 141 -3.05 -8.90 -14.68
CA THR A 141 -3.21 -9.15 -16.12
C THR A 141 -1.98 -9.83 -16.70
N ASP A 142 -0.78 -9.37 -16.34
CA ASP A 142 0.51 -9.92 -16.79
C ASP A 142 0.72 -11.36 -16.27
N HIS A 143 0.11 -11.71 -15.14
CA HIS A 143 0.14 -13.04 -14.51
C HIS A 143 -1.23 -13.73 -14.51
N TYR A 144 -2.05 -13.49 -15.53
CA TYR A 144 -3.46 -13.89 -15.55
C TYR A 144 -3.70 -15.38 -15.24
N THR A 145 -3.02 -16.28 -15.95
CA THR A 145 -3.19 -17.74 -15.78
C THR A 145 -2.88 -18.19 -14.35
N LEU A 146 -1.75 -17.72 -13.81
CA LEU A 146 -1.37 -17.99 -12.43
C LEU A 146 -2.45 -17.52 -11.45
N VAL A 147 -2.91 -16.28 -11.59
CA VAL A 147 -3.93 -15.73 -10.69
C VAL A 147 -5.25 -16.50 -10.81
N GLU A 148 -5.66 -16.86 -12.02
CA GLU A 148 -6.87 -17.64 -12.27
C GLU A 148 -6.79 -19.03 -11.62
N GLU A 149 -5.63 -19.72 -11.70
CA GLU A 149 -5.39 -21.00 -11.02
C GLU A 149 -5.53 -20.88 -9.50
N TYR A 150 -4.87 -19.89 -8.87
CA TYR A 150 -4.99 -19.67 -7.43
C TYR A 150 -6.44 -19.39 -7.01
N LEU A 151 -7.19 -18.62 -7.81
CA LEU A 151 -8.61 -18.34 -7.51
C LEU A 151 -9.48 -19.60 -7.63
N ASN A 152 -9.26 -20.41 -8.66
CA ASN A 152 -9.99 -21.66 -8.90
C ASN A 152 -9.71 -22.73 -7.83
N CYS A 153 -8.51 -22.74 -7.26
CA CYS A 153 -8.15 -23.60 -6.12
C CYS A 153 -8.82 -23.21 -4.79
N GLY A 154 -9.71 -22.22 -4.79
CA GLY A 154 -10.49 -21.83 -3.61
C GLY A 154 -9.74 -20.91 -2.64
N THR A 155 -8.71 -20.18 -3.11
CA THR A 155 -8.00 -19.20 -2.29
C THR A 155 -8.97 -18.16 -1.73
N LYS A 156 -9.28 -18.25 -0.42
CA LYS A 156 -10.15 -17.29 0.26
C LYS A 156 -9.40 -15.98 0.47
N ILE A 157 -9.78 -14.95 -0.28
CA ILE A 157 -9.27 -13.60 -0.07
C ILE A 157 -9.95 -13.02 1.17
N THR A 158 -9.32 -13.20 2.33
CA THR A 158 -9.76 -12.52 3.55
C THR A 158 -9.33 -11.07 3.53
N VAL A 159 -10.29 -10.15 3.64
CA VAL A 159 -10.01 -8.75 3.95
C VAL A 159 -9.58 -8.72 5.41
N ASP A 160 -8.28 -8.61 5.65
CA ASP A 160 -7.77 -8.54 7.01
C ASP A 160 -8.24 -7.23 7.64
N GLN A 161 -9.32 -7.31 8.44
CA GLN A 161 -9.89 -6.16 9.15
C GLN A 161 -8.93 -5.62 10.22
N LYS A 162 -7.85 -6.34 10.53
CA LYS A 162 -6.85 -5.97 11.55
C LYS A 162 -5.76 -5.00 11.09
N LEU A 163 -5.81 -4.51 9.85
CA LEU A 163 -4.99 -3.37 9.41
C LEU A 163 -5.70 -2.00 9.58
N VAL A 164 -6.88 -2.02 10.19
CA VAL A 164 -7.59 -0.83 10.68
C VAL A 164 -7.85 -1.03 12.17
N ASN A 165 -6.81 -0.79 12.97
CA ASN A 165 -6.85 -0.27 14.34
C ASN A 165 -5.42 0.08 14.75
#